data_AF-A0A923D6D3-F1
#
_entry.id   AF-A0A923D6D3-F1
#
_cell.length_a   1.000
_cell.length_b   1.000
_cell.length_c   1.000
_cell.angle_alpha   90.00
_cell.angle_beta   90.00
_cell.angle_gamma   90.00
#
_symmetry.space_group_name_H-M   'P 1'
#
loop_
_entity.id
_entity.type
_entity.pdbx_description
1 polymer ?
#
loop_
_entity_poly.entity_id
_entity_poly.type
_entity_poly.pdbx_seq_one_letter_code
_entity_poly.pdbx_strand_id
1 'polypeptide(L)'
;KIQAFHDTLGEDSKYLTDEEEVTSHELFGDRLFSKLNDKKNLEGEDEGERSELEYLQKIRDVRDNDPGLFEKIKRLPKKARSGRKWPAGGDAEPDAVVTFFRKGKLKKFCLANEKAVRELTFFEAADCFACTPDTPRLPLSKAFYPLLERNKQQFDFMTSGETPEKTGRGSKSNEAYLIKRLKAKEMKHFQGFTDEDDDFLKAVLRAFEDGVIPRNTSKRLKQELEHEVHPLKALAIFRNNIPLALLTGGQAAQGRELHSREVILSEYLTAKGS
;
A
#
# COMPACT_ATOMS: atom_id res chain seq x y z
N LYS A 1 21.48 -24.88 19.96
CA LYS A 1 22.38 -24.19 19.00
C LYS A 1 22.23 -24.68 17.56
N ILE A 2 21.63 -25.84 17.30
CA ILE A 2 21.24 -26.29 15.95
C ILE A 2 19.89 -25.66 15.51
N GLN A 3 19.00 -25.29 16.45
CA GLN A 3 17.71 -24.65 16.14
C GLN A 3 17.82 -23.31 15.39
N ALA A 4 18.82 -22.48 15.74
CA ALA A 4 19.03 -21.19 15.09
C ALA A 4 19.51 -21.32 13.63
N PHE A 5 20.04 -22.48 13.24
CA PHE A 5 20.42 -22.75 11.85
C PHE A 5 19.23 -23.23 11.01
N HIS A 6 18.22 -23.86 11.61
CA HIS A 6 16.99 -24.23 10.92
C HIS A 6 16.11 -23.02 10.58
N ASP A 7 16.03 -22.01 11.47
CA ASP A 7 15.21 -20.81 11.22
C ASP A 7 15.74 -19.89 10.10
N THR A 8 17.01 -20.04 9.71
CA THR A 8 17.67 -19.12 8.76
C THR A 8 17.74 -19.68 7.33
N LEU A 9 17.67 -21.01 7.17
CA LEU A 9 17.68 -21.70 5.89
C LEU A 9 16.34 -22.40 5.74
N GLY A 10 15.37 -21.72 5.13
CA GLY A 10 14.07 -22.30 4.80
C GLY A 10 14.22 -23.50 3.87
N GLU A 11 14.41 -24.68 4.45
CA GLU A 11 14.24 -25.96 3.79
C GLU A 11 12.81 -26.42 3.99
N ASP A 12 12.02 -26.31 2.93
CA ASP A 12 10.60 -26.65 2.85
C ASP A 12 10.39 -28.18 2.70
N SER A 13 11.13 -28.99 3.46
CA SER A 13 11.11 -30.46 3.32
C SER A 13 10.93 -31.15 4.67
N LYS A 14 9.80 -31.85 4.80
CA LYS A 14 9.49 -32.72 5.94
C LYS A 14 10.50 -33.86 6.04
N TYR A 15 11.45 -33.78 6.96
CA TYR A 15 12.24 -34.93 7.37
C TYR A 15 11.56 -35.59 8.56
N LEU A 16 11.24 -36.88 8.41
CA LEU A 16 10.50 -37.71 9.34
C LEU A 16 11.04 -37.66 10.78
N THR A 17 10.37 -36.94 11.68
CA THR A 17 10.32 -37.20 13.14
C THR A 17 9.09 -36.54 13.74
N ASP A 18 8.33 -37.25 14.57
CA ASP A 18 7.01 -36.87 15.11
C ASP A 18 7.06 -35.83 16.26
N GLU A 19 8.10 -34.99 16.37
CA GLU A 19 8.27 -34.00 17.45
C GLU A 19 8.69 -32.60 16.96
N GLU A 20 8.11 -32.09 15.87
CA GLU A 20 8.18 -30.66 15.54
C GLU A 20 6.83 -29.96 15.76
N GLU A 21 6.82 -29.01 16.71
CA GLU A 21 5.74 -28.02 16.81
C GLU A 21 5.84 -27.06 15.63
N VAL A 22 4.92 -27.21 14.68
CA VAL A 22 4.76 -26.28 13.56
C VAL A 22 4.23 -24.96 14.10
N THR A 23 5.10 -23.99 14.37
CA THR A 23 4.66 -22.59 14.48
C THR A 23 4.33 -22.10 13.08
N SER A 24 3.08 -22.30 12.68
CA SER A 24 2.49 -21.56 11.56
C SER A 24 2.56 -20.07 11.92
N HIS A 25 3.35 -19.29 11.18
CA HIS A 25 3.29 -17.84 11.25
C HIS A 25 1.89 -17.38 10.83
N GLU A 26 1.01 -17.25 11.81
CA GLU A 26 -0.39 -16.86 11.65
C GLU A 26 -0.46 -15.55 10.89
N LEU A 27 -1.12 -15.59 9.73
CA LEU A 27 -1.44 -14.43 8.93
C LEU A 27 -2.24 -13.46 9.80
N PHE A 28 -1.93 -12.16 9.72
CA PHE A 28 -2.58 -11.07 10.46
C PHE A 28 -4.11 -11.16 10.53
N GLY A 29 -4.77 -11.79 9.54
CA GLY A 29 -6.21 -12.01 9.52
C GLY A 29 -6.72 -13.05 10.53
N ASP A 30 -5.98 -14.14 10.75
CA ASP A 30 -6.44 -15.25 11.60
C ASP A 30 -6.39 -14.87 13.07
N ARG A 31 -5.36 -14.12 13.49
CA ARG A 31 -5.22 -13.58 14.84
C ARG A 31 -6.27 -12.52 15.18
N LEU A 32 -6.70 -11.75 14.18
CA LEU A 32 -7.80 -10.78 14.29
C LEU A 32 -9.16 -11.48 14.37
N PHE A 33 -9.36 -12.56 13.60
CA PHE A 33 -10.60 -13.32 13.58
C PHE A 33 -10.82 -14.13 14.86
N SER A 34 -9.77 -14.73 15.40
CA SER A 34 -9.79 -15.43 16.70
C SER A 34 -10.08 -14.46 17.85
N LYS A 35 -9.41 -13.31 17.91
CA LYS A 35 -9.72 -12.24 18.89
C LYS A 35 -11.14 -11.68 18.77
N LEU A 36 -11.75 -11.73 17.58
CA LEU A 36 -13.11 -11.24 17.33
C LEU A 36 -14.20 -12.15 17.92
N ASN A 37 -13.91 -13.45 18.00
CA ASN A 37 -14.83 -14.46 18.52
C ASN A 37 -14.73 -14.61 20.05
N ASP A 38 -13.63 -14.17 20.65
CA ASP A 38 -13.47 -14.13 22.10
C ASP A 38 -14.21 -12.93 22.70
N LYS A 39 -15.47 -13.19 23.07
CA LYS A 39 -16.34 -12.29 23.85
C LYS A 39 -15.72 -11.79 25.18
N LYS A 40 -14.58 -12.36 25.60
CA LYS A 40 -13.85 -12.00 26.82
C LYS A 40 -12.87 -10.84 26.67
N ASN A 41 -12.39 -10.52 25.46
CA ASN A 41 -11.47 -9.38 25.26
C ASN A 41 -12.19 -8.03 25.18
N LEU A 42 -13.51 -7.99 25.42
CA LEU A 42 -14.30 -6.75 25.43
C LEU A 42 -14.16 -5.97 26.75
N GLU A 43 -13.66 -6.58 27.82
CA GLU A 43 -13.53 -5.95 29.13
C GLU A 43 -12.07 -5.96 29.58
N GLY A 44 -11.30 -5.00 29.05
CA GLY A 44 -10.20 -4.34 29.75
C GLY A 44 -9.08 -5.21 30.33
N GLU A 45 -8.20 -5.75 29.48
CA GLU A 45 -6.83 -6.11 29.86
C GLU A 45 -5.86 -5.73 28.74
N ASP A 46 -5.72 -4.42 28.51
CA ASP A 46 -4.51 -3.74 28.04
C ASP A 46 -4.81 -2.23 28.11
N GLU A 47 -4.60 -1.66 29.30
CA GLU A 47 -4.77 -0.23 29.59
C GLU A 47 -3.79 0.60 28.74
N GLY A 48 -4.24 1.10 27.60
CA GLY A 48 -3.61 2.25 26.93
C GLY A 48 -3.56 2.22 25.41
N GLU A 49 -3.75 1.07 24.75
CA GLU A 49 -3.68 1.00 23.29
C GLU A 49 -5.05 1.14 22.64
N ARG A 50 -5.26 2.27 21.96
CA ARG A 50 -6.45 2.51 21.15
C ARG A 50 -6.53 1.45 20.04
N SER A 51 -7.63 0.72 19.98
CA SER A 51 -7.81 -0.39 19.03
C SER A 51 -8.64 0.03 17.81
N GLU A 52 -8.25 -0.42 16.61
CA GLU A 52 -9.06 -0.27 15.39
C GLU A 52 -10.45 -0.94 15.54
N LEU A 53 -10.58 -1.92 16.44
CA LEU A 53 -11.85 -2.59 16.75
C LEU A 53 -12.92 -1.60 17.25
N GLU A 54 -12.53 -0.55 17.96
CA GLU A 54 -13.45 0.49 18.44
C GLU A 54 -14.18 1.15 17.25
N TYR A 55 -13.47 1.44 16.16
CA TYR A 55 -14.04 2.05 14.96
C TYR A 55 -14.95 1.08 14.19
N LEU A 56 -14.59 -0.20 14.13
CA LEU A 56 -15.46 -1.23 13.55
C LEU A 56 -16.76 -1.35 14.34
N GLN A 57 -16.69 -1.28 15.66
CA GLN A 57 -17.88 -1.31 16.52
C GLN A 57 -18.76 -0.09 16.27
N LYS A 58 -18.19 1.12 16.16
CA LYS A 58 -18.95 2.34 15.78
C LYS A 58 -19.65 2.20 14.44
N ILE A 59 -19.01 1.60 13.43
CA ILE A 59 -19.63 1.39 12.12
C ILE A 59 -20.79 0.38 12.20
N ARG A 60 -20.63 -0.71 12.97
CA ARG A 60 -21.69 -1.70 13.20
C ARG A 60 -22.86 -1.11 13.95
N ASP A 61 -22.58 -0.32 14.98
CA ASP A 61 -23.57 0.40 15.77
C ASP A 61 -24.41 1.33 14.87
N VAL A 62 -23.76 2.14 14.02
CA VAL A 62 -24.48 2.97 13.03
C VAL A 62 -25.29 2.11 12.05
N ARG A 63 -24.76 0.99 11.56
CA ARG A 63 -25.50 0.08 10.65
C ARG A 63 -26.76 -0.47 11.31
N ASP A 64 -26.67 -0.88 12.57
CA ASP A 64 -27.72 -1.62 13.27
C ASP A 64 -28.75 -0.66 13.90
N ASN A 65 -28.32 0.50 14.41
CA ASN A 65 -29.16 1.46 15.12
C ASN A 65 -29.60 2.67 14.26
N ASP A 66 -28.87 3.04 13.19
CA ASP A 66 -29.26 4.07 12.24
C ASP A 66 -28.98 3.67 10.77
N PRO A 67 -29.79 2.73 10.22
CA PRO A 67 -29.62 2.26 8.84
C PRO A 67 -29.70 3.38 7.79
N GLY A 68 -30.44 4.46 8.06
CA GLY A 68 -30.59 5.60 7.17
C GLY A 68 -29.28 6.39 7.04
N LEU A 69 -28.62 6.67 8.16
CA LEU A 69 -27.28 7.26 8.17
C LEU A 69 -26.25 6.33 7.51
N PHE A 70 -26.32 5.02 7.78
CA PHE A 70 -25.42 4.04 7.16
C PHE A 70 -25.52 4.04 5.63
N GLU A 71 -26.73 3.99 5.07
CA GLU A 71 -26.93 4.07 3.61
C GLU A 71 -26.47 5.41 3.04
N LYS A 72 -26.68 6.52 3.77
CA LYS A 72 -26.18 7.85 3.37
C LYS A 72 -24.66 7.88 3.29
N ILE A 73 -23.96 7.34 4.30
CA ILE A 73 -22.49 7.25 4.34
C ILE A 73 -21.98 6.41 3.16
N LYS A 74 -22.59 5.25 2.90
CA LYS A 74 -22.21 4.34 1.82
C LYS A 74 -22.35 4.97 0.42
N ARG A 75 -23.30 5.89 0.24
CA ARG A 75 -23.55 6.60 -1.03
C ARG A 75 -22.79 7.92 -1.16
N LEU A 76 -21.95 8.29 -0.19
CA LEU A 76 -21.15 9.51 -0.30
C LEU A 76 -20.27 9.47 -1.56
N PRO A 77 -20.22 10.55 -2.35
CA PRO A 77 -19.39 10.60 -3.54
C PRO A 77 -17.91 10.56 -3.15
N LYS A 78 -17.07 10.01 -4.04
CA LYS A 78 -15.62 10.20 -3.95
C LYS A 78 -15.30 11.70 -4.03
N LYS A 79 -14.15 12.10 -3.47
CA LYS A 79 -13.72 13.50 -3.36
C LYS A 79 -14.66 14.34 -2.49
N ALA A 80 -15.33 13.70 -1.53
CA ALA A 80 -16.12 14.41 -0.52
C ALA A 80 -15.22 15.42 0.22
N ARG A 81 -15.77 16.60 0.50
CA ARG A 81 -15.00 17.70 1.10
C ARG A 81 -15.80 18.49 2.12
N SER A 82 -15.17 18.75 3.25
CA SER A 82 -15.73 19.57 4.32
C SER A 82 -14.70 20.56 4.84
N GLY A 83 -15.17 21.58 5.55
CA GLY A 83 -14.32 22.49 6.32
C GLY A 83 -14.87 22.59 7.74
N ARG A 84 -13.99 22.70 8.72
CA ARG A 84 -14.35 22.90 10.13
C ARG A 84 -13.22 23.57 10.91
N LYS A 85 -13.53 23.96 12.15
CA LYS A 85 -12.50 24.39 13.10
C LYS A 85 -11.70 23.20 13.60
N TRP A 86 -10.46 23.44 14.00
CA TRP A 86 -9.64 22.45 14.68
C TRP A 86 -10.38 21.83 15.89
N PRO A 87 -10.39 20.49 16.04
CA PRO A 87 -11.03 19.81 17.18
C PRO A 87 -10.35 20.14 18.52
N ALA A 88 -9.03 20.30 18.53
CA ALA A 88 -8.29 20.79 19.70
C ALA A 88 -8.14 22.31 19.56
N GLY A 89 -8.80 23.05 20.44
CA GLY A 89 -8.78 24.51 20.44
C GLY A 89 -7.37 25.06 20.63
N GLY A 90 -6.78 25.56 19.55
CA GLY A 90 -5.62 26.41 19.61
C GLY A 90 -5.61 27.31 18.39
N ASP A 91 -5.72 28.62 18.61
CA ASP A 91 -5.48 29.67 17.60
C ASP A 91 -4.05 29.64 17.01
N ALA A 92 -3.23 28.67 17.45
CA ALA A 92 -1.85 28.44 17.07
C ALA A 92 -1.65 27.38 15.97
N GLU A 93 -2.65 26.54 15.68
CA GLU A 93 -2.55 25.53 14.61
C GLU A 93 -2.76 26.19 13.24
N PRO A 94 -1.80 26.07 12.30
CA PRO A 94 -1.96 26.63 10.97
C PRO A 94 -3.12 25.97 10.23
N ASP A 95 -3.73 26.71 9.32
CA ASP A 95 -4.73 26.14 8.42
C ASP A 95 -4.14 24.93 7.69
N ALA A 96 -4.90 23.83 7.68
CA ALA A 96 -4.44 22.56 7.15
C ALA A 96 -5.53 21.86 6.32
N VAL A 97 -5.08 20.95 5.46
CA VAL A 97 -5.95 20.02 4.76
C VAL A 97 -5.51 18.61 5.08
N VAL A 98 -6.43 17.82 5.63
CA VAL A 98 -6.27 16.38 5.80
C VAL A 98 -6.92 15.69 4.60
N THR A 99 -6.28 14.68 4.04
CA THR A 99 -6.79 13.98 2.85
C THR A 99 -6.53 12.48 2.93
N PHE A 100 -7.58 11.71 2.67
CA PHE A 100 -7.53 10.28 2.48
C PHE A 100 -7.38 9.94 0.99
N PHE A 101 -6.30 9.24 0.66
CA PHE A 101 -6.00 8.77 -0.69
C PHE A 101 -6.11 7.25 -0.81
N ARG A 102 -6.52 6.80 -2.00
CA ARG A 102 -6.50 5.39 -2.40
C ARG A 102 -5.81 5.22 -3.75
N LYS A 103 -4.94 4.22 -3.87
CA LYS A 103 -4.36 3.76 -5.15
C LYS A 103 -4.38 2.23 -5.14
N GLY A 104 -5.34 1.62 -5.84
CA GLY A 104 -5.59 0.18 -5.72
C GLY A 104 -5.87 -0.22 -4.26
N LYS A 105 -5.06 -1.13 -3.71
CA LYS A 105 -5.14 -1.56 -2.29
C LYS A 105 -4.47 -0.59 -1.32
N LEU A 106 -3.61 0.31 -1.80
CA LEU A 106 -2.88 1.24 -0.95
C LEU A 106 -3.80 2.36 -0.46
N LYS A 107 -3.76 2.58 0.85
CA LYS A 107 -4.50 3.62 1.57
C LYS A 107 -3.49 4.44 2.37
N LYS A 108 -3.46 5.75 2.17
CA LYS A 108 -2.62 6.66 2.95
C LYS A 108 -3.38 7.94 3.28
N PHE A 109 -2.98 8.57 4.37
CA PHE A 109 -3.51 9.85 4.82
C PHE A 109 -2.39 10.89 4.80
N CYS A 110 -2.71 12.10 4.36
CA CYS A 110 -1.74 13.21 4.38
C CYS A 110 -2.36 14.44 5.02
N LEU A 111 -1.53 15.19 5.72
CA LEU A 111 -1.87 16.50 6.24
C LEU A 111 -0.88 17.53 5.69
N ALA A 112 -1.41 18.53 5.00
CA ALA A 112 -0.64 19.66 4.49
C ALA A 112 -1.07 20.93 5.22
N ASN A 113 -0.11 21.69 5.69
CA ASN A 113 -0.29 23.08 6.10
C ASN A 113 0.68 23.96 5.28
N GLU A 114 0.74 25.26 5.60
CA GLU A 114 1.62 26.19 4.88
C GLU A 114 3.10 25.80 4.99
N LYS A 115 3.50 25.21 6.12
CA LYS A 115 4.90 24.90 6.45
C LYS A 115 5.35 23.55 5.89
N ALA A 116 4.57 22.50 6.10
CA ALA A 116 4.97 21.12 5.86
C ALA A 116 3.83 20.25 5.34
N VAL A 117 4.21 19.09 4.80
CA VAL A 117 3.30 17.99 4.47
C VAL A 117 3.81 16.75 5.18
N ARG A 118 2.94 16.01 5.85
CA ARG A 118 3.29 14.76 6.53
C ARG A 118 2.28 13.65 6.24
N GLU A 119 2.76 12.41 6.25
CA GLU A 119 1.89 11.24 6.32
C GLU A 119 1.25 11.17 7.71
N LEU A 120 0.00 10.76 7.77
CA LEU A 120 -0.69 10.42 9.02
C LEU A 120 -0.90 8.91 9.10
N THR A 121 -0.79 8.40 10.31
CA THR A 121 -1.31 7.07 10.67
C THR A 121 -2.85 7.08 10.65
N PHE A 122 -3.45 5.89 10.73
CA PHE A 122 -4.90 5.75 10.80
C PHE A 122 -5.50 6.51 11.99
N PHE A 123 -4.92 6.37 13.19
CA PHE A 123 -5.43 7.01 14.40
C PHE A 123 -5.29 8.54 14.37
N GLU A 124 -4.16 9.07 13.91
CA GLU A 124 -3.99 10.52 13.73
C GLU A 124 -5.01 11.11 12.74
N ALA A 125 -5.25 10.40 11.63
CA ALA A 125 -6.26 10.82 10.65
C ALA A 125 -7.67 10.74 11.25
N ALA A 126 -7.98 9.70 12.01
CA ALA A 126 -9.26 9.54 12.66
C ALA A 126 -9.52 10.66 13.69
N ASP A 127 -8.52 11.07 14.47
CA ASP A 127 -8.61 12.23 15.37
C ASP A 127 -8.84 13.53 14.60
N CYS A 128 -8.18 13.68 13.46
CA CYS A 128 -8.40 14.83 12.58
C CYS A 128 -9.80 14.87 11.96
N PHE A 129 -10.48 13.74 11.76
CA PHE A 129 -11.84 13.69 11.20
C PHE A 129 -12.94 13.60 12.26
N ALA A 130 -12.60 13.23 13.51
CA ALA A 130 -13.56 13.03 14.58
C ALA A 130 -14.32 14.34 14.87
N CYS A 131 -15.64 14.24 14.85
CA CYS A 131 -16.57 15.31 15.15
C CYS A 131 -17.91 14.74 15.62
N THR A 132 -18.71 15.58 16.26
CA THR A 132 -20.09 15.27 16.61
C THR A 132 -21.02 15.58 15.43
N PRO A 133 -22.20 14.92 15.31
CA PRO A 133 -23.13 15.14 14.20
C PRO A 133 -23.62 16.58 14.02
N ASP A 134 -23.61 17.36 15.10
CA ASP A 134 -24.01 18.77 15.18
C ASP A 134 -22.85 19.75 14.93
N THR A 135 -21.63 19.26 14.67
CA THR A 135 -20.48 20.11 14.38
C THR A 135 -20.73 20.98 13.13
N PRO A 136 -20.60 22.32 13.22
CA PRO A 136 -20.90 23.21 12.12
C PRO A 136 -19.89 23.07 10.98
N ARG A 137 -20.40 22.99 9.76
CA ARG A 137 -19.59 22.99 8.54
C ARG A 137 -19.21 24.41 8.14
N LEU A 138 -17.91 24.65 7.94
CA LEU A 138 -17.36 25.89 7.43
C LEU A 138 -17.14 25.85 5.90
N PRO A 139 -17.18 27.02 5.23
CA PRO A 139 -16.82 27.12 3.82
C PRO A 139 -15.33 26.84 3.60
N LEU A 140 -15.00 26.33 2.41
CA LEU A 140 -13.61 26.08 2.03
C LEU A 140 -12.93 27.39 1.62
N SER A 141 -11.85 27.74 2.30
CA SER A 141 -10.97 28.86 1.92
C SER A 141 -10.30 28.61 0.57
N LYS A 142 -9.86 29.68 -0.10
CA LYS A 142 -9.02 29.59 -1.32
C LYS A 142 -7.72 28.82 -1.07
N ALA A 143 -7.23 28.81 0.17
CA ALA A 143 -6.05 28.06 0.59
C ALA A 143 -6.22 26.53 0.50
N PHE A 144 -7.46 26.03 0.45
CA PHE A 144 -7.75 24.60 0.39
C PHE A 144 -7.08 23.88 -0.79
N TYR A 145 -7.23 24.41 -2.01
CA TYR A 145 -6.73 23.71 -3.20
C TYR A 145 -5.20 23.66 -3.29
N PRO A 146 -4.45 24.74 -2.97
CA PRO A 146 -3.01 24.67 -2.83
C PRO A 146 -2.54 23.61 -1.81
N LEU A 147 -3.16 23.53 -0.64
CA LEU A 147 -2.82 22.54 0.38
C LEU A 147 -3.17 21.10 -0.06
N LEU A 148 -4.33 20.93 -0.71
CA LEU A 148 -4.71 19.65 -1.31
C LEU A 148 -3.71 19.20 -2.39
N GLU A 149 -3.19 20.14 -3.19
CA GLU A 149 -2.18 19.84 -4.21
C GLU A 149 -0.85 19.41 -3.58
N ARG A 150 -0.46 20.02 -2.46
CA ARG A 150 0.70 19.58 -1.68
C ARG A 150 0.52 18.15 -1.14
N ASN A 151 -0.66 17.83 -0.60
CA ASN A 151 -1.00 16.47 -0.17
C ASN A 151 -0.92 15.46 -1.33
N LYS A 152 -1.43 15.83 -2.50
CA LYS A 152 -1.36 15.02 -3.72
C LYS A 152 0.10 14.73 -4.11
N GLN A 153 0.94 15.75 -4.14
CA GLN A 153 2.37 15.62 -4.45
C GLN A 153 3.09 14.74 -3.44
N GLN A 154 2.79 14.90 -2.14
CA GLN A 154 3.36 14.05 -1.09
C GLN A 154 2.89 12.61 -1.24
N PHE A 155 1.62 12.36 -1.53
CA PHE A 155 1.13 11.02 -1.81
C PHE A 155 1.85 10.42 -3.03
N ASP A 156 2.00 11.18 -4.12
CA ASP A 156 2.73 10.72 -5.30
C ASP A 156 4.19 10.40 -4.95
N PHE A 157 4.84 11.22 -4.13
CA PHE A 157 6.21 11.00 -3.65
C PHE A 157 6.31 9.78 -2.72
N MET A 158 5.39 9.57 -1.79
CA MET A 158 5.42 8.39 -0.92
C MET A 158 5.07 7.11 -1.67
N THR A 159 4.25 7.24 -2.71
CA THR A 159 3.93 6.16 -3.64
C THR A 159 4.90 6.11 -4.83
N SER A 160 5.94 6.95 -4.81
CA SER A 160 6.95 7.08 -5.87
C SER A 160 8.00 5.97 -5.88
N GLY A 161 7.89 5.02 -4.95
CA GLY A 161 8.34 3.64 -5.17
C GLY A 161 7.72 3.01 -6.44
N GLU A 162 6.69 3.63 -7.00
CA GLU A 162 6.19 3.53 -8.39
C GLU A 162 6.12 4.94 -9.06
N THR A 163 7.22 5.70 -9.13
CA THR A 163 7.27 6.91 -9.99
C THR A 163 7.86 6.64 -11.37
N PRO A 164 7.31 7.26 -12.42
CA PRO A 164 8.05 7.57 -13.63
C PRO A 164 9.04 8.69 -13.29
N GLU A 165 10.33 8.35 -13.19
CA GLU A 165 11.40 9.35 -13.22
C GLU A 165 11.25 10.21 -14.48
N LYS A 166 11.38 11.53 -14.28
CA LYS A 166 11.50 12.52 -15.34
C LYS A 166 12.56 12.08 -16.35
N THR A 167 12.25 12.34 -17.61
CA THR A 167 13.04 12.06 -18.82
C THR A 167 14.55 12.24 -18.64
N GLY A 168 15.24 11.11 -18.43
CA GLY A 168 16.65 10.93 -18.71
C GLY A 168 16.82 9.70 -19.59
N ARG A 169 17.69 9.79 -20.60
CA ARG A 169 17.99 8.75 -21.62
C ARG A 169 18.41 7.36 -21.09
N GLY A 170 18.33 7.10 -19.78
CA GLY A 170 18.82 5.89 -19.11
C GLY A 170 17.90 4.66 -19.12
N SER A 171 16.57 4.80 -19.21
CA SER A 171 15.66 3.63 -19.04
C SER A 171 15.82 2.56 -20.14
N LYS A 172 16.01 2.97 -21.39
CA LYS A 172 16.29 2.04 -22.50
C LYS A 172 17.55 1.21 -22.30
N SER A 173 18.55 1.71 -21.56
CA SER A 173 19.80 0.99 -21.33
C SER A 173 19.64 -0.16 -20.33
N ASN A 174 18.83 0.04 -19.28
CA ASN A 174 18.61 -0.98 -18.26
C ASN A 174 17.72 -2.12 -18.79
N GLU A 175 16.64 -1.77 -19.49
CA GLU A 175 15.76 -2.75 -20.15
C GLU A 175 16.54 -3.57 -21.19
N ALA A 176 17.37 -2.92 -22.01
CA ALA A 176 18.22 -3.61 -22.98
C ALA A 176 19.22 -4.57 -22.34
N TYR A 177 19.82 -4.20 -21.19
CA TYR A 177 20.69 -5.08 -20.41
C TYR A 177 19.93 -6.32 -19.93
N LEU A 178 18.74 -6.15 -19.35
CA LEU A 178 17.94 -7.25 -18.82
C LEU A 178 17.44 -8.20 -19.92
N ILE A 179 16.98 -7.65 -21.05
CA ILE A 179 16.61 -8.43 -22.23
C ILE A 179 17.82 -9.22 -22.74
N LYS A 180 19.01 -8.61 -22.79
CA LYS A 180 20.25 -9.29 -23.19
C LYS A 180 20.61 -10.41 -22.21
N ARG A 181 20.44 -10.19 -20.90
CA ARG A 181 20.69 -11.21 -19.86
C ARG A 181 19.74 -12.39 -20.00
N LEU A 182 18.44 -12.14 -20.18
CA LEU A 182 17.41 -13.17 -20.42
C LEU A 182 17.66 -13.94 -21.73
N LYS A 183 18.20 -13.28 -22.76
CA LYS A 183 18.55 -13.92 -24.05
C LYS A 183 19.92 -14.60 -24.05
N ALA A 184 20.71 -14.50 -22.98
CA ALA A 184 22.04 -15.12 -22.90
C ALA A 184 21.94 -16.64 -22.94
N LYS A 185 22.94 -17.30 -23.55
CA LYS A 185 22.99 -18.77 -23.65
C LYS A 185 22.97 -19.45 -22.27
N GLU A 186 23.60 -18.81 -21.30
CA GLU A 186 23.65 -19.24 -19.89
C GLU A 186 22.26 -19.34 -19.26
N MET A 187 21.31 -18.49 -19.65
CA MET A 187 19.93 -18.55 -19.16
C MET A 187 19.09 -19.47 -20.06
N LYS A 188 19.20 -19.35 -21.39
CA LYS A 188 18.37 -20.11 -22.34
C LYS A 188 18.62 -21.61 -22.38
N HIS A 189 19.83 -22.06 -22.08
CA HIS A 189 20.22 -23.48 -22.17
C HIS A 189 20.59 -24.07 -20.81
N PHE A 190 20.20 -23.40 -19.72
CA PHE A 190 20.42 -23.93 -18.39
C PHE A 190 19.49 -25.11 -18.14
N GLN A 191 20.06 -26.30 -17.92
CA GLN A 191 19.27 -27.53 -17.76
C GLN A 191 18.60 -27.68 -16.39
N GLY A 192 18.85 -26.77 -15.45
CA GLY A 192 18.27 -26.82 -14.10
C GLY A 192 16.95 -26.07 -13.94
N PHE A 193 16.37 -25.53 -15.02
CA PHE A 193 15.04 -24.92 -15.00
C PHE A 193 13.95 -25.96 -15.23
N THR A 194 12.82 -25.78 -14.54
CA THR A 194 11.60 -26.53 -14.83
C THR A 194 10.84 -25.90 -16.00
N ASP A 195 9.87 -26.63 -16.58
CA ASP A 195 9.00 -26.11 -17.63
C ASP A 195 8.28 -24.81 -17.17
N GLU A 196 7.88 -24.74 -15.90
CA GLU A 196 7.27 -23.56 -15.29
C GLU A 196 8.24 -22.37 -15.20
N ASP A 197 9.51 -22.63 -14.90
CA ASP A 197 10.55 -21.59 -14.86
C ASP A 197 10.82 -21.01 -16.25
N ASP A 198 10.86 -21.87 -17.26
CA ASP A 198 11.03 -21.45 -18.64
C ASP A 198 9.85 -20.60 -19.13
N ASP A 199 8.63 -20.98 -18.76
CA ASP A 199 7.43 -20.22 -19.11
C ASP A 199 7.37 -18.88 -18.37
N PHE A 200 7.78 -18.85 -17.10
CA PHE A 200 7.94 -17.61 -16.35
C PHE A 200 8.97 -16.68 -17.01
N LEU A 201 10.16 -17.18 -17.36
CA LEU A 201 11.21 -16.37 -17.99
C LEU A 201 10.80 -15.85 -19.38
N LYS A 202 10.04 -16.64 -20.16
CA LYS A 202 9.44 -16.18 -21.42
C LYS A 202 8.44 -15.05 -21.19
N ALA A 203 7.59 -15.16 -20.15
CA ALA A 203 6.63 -14.13 -19.80
C ALA A 203 7.32 -12.84 -19.34
N VAL A 204 8.37 -12.95 -18.52
CA VAL A 204 9.22 -11.81 -18.10
C VAL A 204 9.86 -11.13 -19.30
N LEU A 205 10.41 -11.91 -20.24
CA LEU A 205 11.00 -11.37 -21.45
C LEU A 205 9.98 -10.56 -22.28
N ARG A 206 8.77 -11.11 -22.48
CA ARG A 206 7.69 -10.39 -23.16
C ARG A 206 7.31 -9.12 -22.43
N ALA A 207 7.17 -9.16 -21.10
CA ALA A 207 6.82 -7.98 -20.31
C ALA A 207 7.87 -6.85 -20.40
N PHE A 208 9.15 -7.17 -20.59
CA PHE A 208 10.19 -6.17 -20.91
C PHE A 208 10.08 -5.64 -22.35
N GLU A 209 9.81 -6.51 -23.33
CA GLU A 209 9.65 -6.12 -24.74
C GLU A 209 8.41 -5.23 -24.95
N ASP A 210 7.33 -5.52 -24.22
CA ASP A 210 6.07 -4.77 -24.22
C ASP A 210 6.12 -3.48 -23.36
N GLY A 211 7.21 -3.28 -22.61
CA GLY A 211 7.41 -2.08 -21.77
C GLY A 211 6.46 -1.97 -20.57
N VAL A 212 5.90 -3.10 -20.12
CA VAL A 212 4.94 -3.16 -18.99
C VAL A 212 5.66 -3.10 -17.64
N ILE A 213 6.92 -3.52 -17.59
CA ILE A 213 7.72 -3.54 -16.35
C ILE A 213 8.17 -2.11 -15.97
N PRO A 214 7.88 -1.65 -14.73
CA PRO A 214 8.29 -0.33 -14.28
C PRO A 214 9.81 -0.12 -14.31
N ARG A 215 10.24 1.09 -14.67
CA ARG A 215 11.67 1.47 -14.79
C ARG A 215 12.49 1.25 -13.51
N ASN A 216 11.89 1.48 -12.34
CA ASN A 216 12.55 1.27 -11.05
C ASN A 216 12.78 -0.22 -10.79
N THR A 217 11.82 -1.08 -11.16
CA THR A 217 11.99 -2.53 -11.16
C THR A 217 13.12 -2.93 -12.10
N SER A 218 13.18 -2.38 -13.32
CA SER A 218 14.30 -2.62 -14.25
C SER A 218 15.65 -2.15 -13.70
N LYS A 219 15.70 -1.02 -12.99
CA LYS A 219 16.92 -0.48 -12.37
C LYS A 219 17.40 -1.38 -11.23
N ARG A 220 16.49 -1.79 -10.34
CA ARG A 220 16.79 -2.69 -9.22
C ARG A 220 17.21 -4.07 -9.69
N LEU A 221 16.47 -4.65 -10.64
CA LEU A 221 16.82 -5.93 -11.26
C LEU A 221 18.22 -5.88 -11.88
N LYS A 222 18.55 -4.81 -12.60
CA LYS A 222 19.90 -4.65 -13.16
C LYS A 222 20.97 -4.62 -12.06
N GLN A 223 20.78 -3.85 -10.99
CA GLN A 223 21.74 -3.76 -9.89
C GLN A 223 21.95 -5.11 -9.19
N GLU A 224 20.87 -5.87 -8.96
CA GLU A 224 20.95 -7.20 -8.33
C GLU A 224 21.55 -8.25 -9.29
N LEU A 225 21.26 -8.16 -10.59
CA LEU A 225 21.74 -9.11 -11.61
C LEU A 225 23.17 -8.82 -12.12
N GLU A 226 23.66 -7.60 -11.99
CA GLU A 226 25.03 -7.23 -12.40
C GLU A 226 26.10 -8.02 -11.63
N HIS A 227 25.79 -8.43 -10.40
CA HIS A 227 26.68 -9.20 -9.54
C HIS A 227 26.32 -10.69 -9.46
N GLU A 228 25.24 -11.13 -10.11
CA GLU A 228 24.75 -12.50 -10.02
C GLU A 228 24.90 -13.27 -11.35
N VAL A 229 25.80 -14.24 -11.31
CA VAL A 229 26.16 -15.06 -12.48
C VAL A 229 25.28 -16.31 -12.57
N HIS A 230 24.81 -16.83 -11.42
CA HIS A 230 24.15 -18.13 -11.35
C HIS A 230 22.69 -18.10 -11.84
N PRO A 231 22.29 -18.92 -12.84
CA PRO A 231 20.95 -18.87 -13.44
C PRO A 231 19.78 -19.05 -12.47
N LEU A 232 19.86 -19.99 -11.50
CA LEU A 232 18.80 -20.17 -10.50
C LEU A 232 18.63 -18.97 -9.57
N LYS A 233 19.74 -18.28 -9.23
CA LYS A 233 19.68 -17.09 -8.39
C LYS A 233 19.14 -15.91 -9.17
N ALA A 234 19.53 -15.78 -10.44
CA ALA A 234 18.95 -14.82 -11.36
C ALA A 234 17.42 -15.01 -11.50
N LEU A 235 16.96 -16.27 -11.65
CA LEU A 235 15.53 -16.61 -11.65
C LEU A 235 14.83 -16.18 -10.36
N ALA A 236 15.42 -16.47 -9.19
CA ALA A 236 14.88 -16.05 -7.90
C ALA A 236 14.79 -14.51 -7.79
N ILE A 237 15.81 -13.79 -8.27
CA ILE A 237 15.81 -12.32 -8.34
C ILE A 237 14.64 -11.82 -9.20
N PHE A 238 14.39 -12.43 -10.37
CA PHE A 238 13.23 -12.08 -11.19
C PHE A 238 11.90 -12.36 -10.47
N ARG A 239 11.73 -13.52 -9.84
CA ARG A 239 10.50 -13.89 -9.10
C ARG A 239 10.22 -12.94 -7.92
N ASN A 240 11.26 -12.53 -7.19
CA ASN A 240 11.13 -11.65 -6.04
C ASN A 240 10.79 -10.20 -6.42
N ASN A 241 11.20 -9.76 -7.62
CA ASN A 241 11.05 -8.38 -8.06
C ASN A 241 9.90 -8.17 -9.06
N ILE A 242 9.39 -9.23 -9.69
CA ILE A 242 8.34 -9.15 -10.71
C ILE A 242 7.09 -9.91 -10.23
N PRO A 243 6.04 -9.20 -9.78
CA PRO A 243 4.77 -9.82 -9.47
C PRO A 243 4.16 -10.56 -10.67
N LEU A 244 3.66 -11.77 -10.46
CA LEU A 244 2.97 -12.58 -11.47
C LEU A 244 1.83 -11.84 -12.19
N ALA A 245 1.17 -10.91 -11.49
CA ALA A 245 0.10 -10.07 -12.06
C ALA A 245 0.56 -9.18 -13.23
N LEU A 246 1.86 -8.87 -13.33
CA LEU A 246 2.44 -8.12 -14.46
C LEU A 246 2.70 -9.02 -15.69
N LEU A 247 2.73 -10.34 -15.50
CA LEU A 247 3.14 -11.33 -16.51
C LEU A 247 1.96 -12.04 -17.16
N THR A 248 0.87 -12.24 -16.41
CA THR A 248 -0.40 -12.69 -16.96
C THR A 248 -1.02 -11.54 -17.76
N GLY A 249 -0.68 -11.46 -19.05
CA GLY A 249 -1.22 -10.48 -20.00
C GLY A 249 -2.71 -10.30 -19.76
N GLY A 250 -3.06 -9.15 -19.21
CA GLY A 250 -4.42 -8.87 -18.78
C GLY A 250 -5.35 -9.05 -19.97
N GLN A 251 -6.29 -9.99 -19.85
CA GLN A 251 -7.52 -9.84 -20.58
C GLN A 251 -8.00 -8.42 -20.32
N ALA A 252 -8.16 -7.67 -21.41
CA ALA A 252 -8.62 -6.31 -21.42
C ALA A 252 -10.02 -6.21 -20.82
N ALA A 253 -10.11 -6.15 -19.49
CA ALA A 253 -11.24 -5.58 -18.79
C ALA A 253 -10.81 -4.17 -18.39
N GLN A 254 -11.15 -3.20 -19.26
CA GLN A 254 -11.30 -1.77 -18.98
C GLN A 254 -10.72 -1.29 -17.63
N GLY A 255 -9.41 -1.03 -17.56
CA GLY A 255 -8.70 -0.87 -16.29
C GLY A 255 -7.77 0.34 -16.19
N ARG A 256 -8.03 1.45 -16.90
CA ARG A 256 -7.27 2.69 -16.66
C ARG A 256 -7.50 3.29 -15.26
N GLU A 257 -8.49 2.83 -14.50
CA GLU A 257 -8.82 3.36 -13.17
C GLU A 257 -8.04 2.73 -12.01
N LEU A 258 -7.53 1.50 -12.13
CA LEU A 258 -6.97 0.74 -10.98
C LEU A 258 -5.61 1.25 -10.48
N HIS A 259 -4.92 2.10 -11.25
CA HIS A 259 -3.59 2.62 -10.92
C HIS A 259 -3.54 4.13 -10.68
N SER A 260 -4.67 4.82 -10.83
CA SER A 260 -4.72 6.26 -10.60
C SER A 260 -4.93 6.58 -9.12
N ARG A 261 -4.25 7.63 -8.63
CA ARG A 261 -4.50 8.16 -7.29
C ARG A 261 -5.92 8.71 -7.20
N GLU A 262 -6.71 8.16 -6.31
CA GLU A 262 -8.04 8.62 -5.97
C GLU A 262 -8.01 9.45 -4.67
N VAL A 263 -8.61 10.64 -4.71
CA VAL A 263 -8.95 11.40 -3.49
C VAL A 263 -10.31 10.92 -3.01
N ILE A 264 -10.37 10.37 -1.80
CA ILE A 264 -11.62 9.82 -1.24
C ILE A 264 -12.35 10.90 -0.44
N LEU A 265 -11.66 11.47 0.54
CA LEU A 265 -12.19 12.47 1.47
C LEU A 265 -11.10 13.51 1.78
N SER A 266 -11.49 14.78 1.85
CA SER A 266 -10.62 15.85 2.33
C SER A 266 -11.35 16.75 3.32
N GLU A 267 -10.66 17.19 4.36
CA GLU A 267 -11.19 18.15 5.32
C GLU A 267 -10.25 19.34 5.47
N TYR A 268 -10.79 20.55 5.40
CA TYR A 268 -10.10 21.79 5.74
C TYR A 268 -10.26 22.07 7.23
N LEU A 269 -9.14 22.18 7.93
CA LEU A 269 -9.08 22.53 9.35
C LEU A 269 -8.53 23.94 9.46
N THR A 270 -9.27 24.84 10.09
CA THR A 270 -8.86 26.23 10.29
C THR A 270 -8.93 26.65 11.74
N ALA A 271 -7.96 27.49 12.14
CA ALA A 271 -8.02 28.18 13.42
C ALA A 271 -9.05 29.32 13.40
N LYS A 272 -9.33 29.88 12.23
CA LYS A 272 -10.22 31.03 12.10
C LYS A 272 -11.67 30.57 12.05
N GLY A 273 -12.44 30.97 13.06
CA GLY A 273 -13.88 31.10 12.86
C GLY A 273 -14.13 32.18 11.83
N SER A 274 -14.90 31.85 10.80
CA SER A 274 -15.58 32.84 9.98
C SER A 274 -16.24 33.93 10.82
#